data_AF-A0A5P8M5Q4-F1
#
_entry.id   AF-A0A5P8M5Q4-F1
#
_cell.length_a   1.000
_cell.length_b   1.000
_cell.length_c   1.000
_cell.angle_alpha   90.00
_cell.angle_beta   90.00
_cell.angle_gamma   90.00
#
_symmetry.space_group_name_H-M   'P 1'
#
loop_
_entity.id
_entity.type
_entity.pdbx_description
1 polymer ?
#
loop_
_entity_poly.entity_id
_entity_poly.type
_entity_poly.pdbx_seq_one_letter_code
_entity_poly.pdbx_strand_id
1 'polypeptide(L)' 'MPELVKRYHQNPTWFADNVFQVPRFMKVLRGQCVMYPREGVKGYTCEPEAFGEFMKKWFPEIAQNAIKGGKF' A
#
# COMPACT_ATOMS: atom_id res chain seq x y z
N MET A 1 7.37 -6.41 0.56
CA MET A 1 6.06 -6.13 -0.07
C MET A 1 6.00 -6.52 -1.56
N PRO A 2 6.41 -7.74 -1.94
CA PRO A 2 6.36 -8.14 -3.34
C PRO A 2 4.92 -8.18 -3.89
N GLU A 3 3.94 -8.51 -3.05
CA GLU A 3 2.53 -8.63 -3.46
C GLU A 3 1.89 -7.28 -3.82
N LEU A 4 2.17 -6.21 -3.08
CA LEU A 4 1.67 -4.87 -3.42
C LEU A 4 2.29 -4.35 -4.71
N VAL A 5 3.61 -4.54 -4.87
CA VAL A 5 4.32 -4.16 -6.09
C VAL A 5 3.76 -4.92 -7.29
N LYS A 6 3.50 -6.22 -7.14
CA LYS A 6 2.90 -7.05 -8.19
C LYS A 6 1.45 -6.67 -8.49
N ARG A 7 0.65 -6.32 -7.46
CA ARG A 7 -0.77 -6.01 -7.61
C ARG A 7 -1.02 -4.62 -8.19
N TYR A 8 -0.26 -3.62 -7.75
CA TYR A 8 -0.46 -2.23 -8.14
C TYR A 8 0.54 -1.74 -9.19
N HIS A 9 1.51 -2.57 -9.58
CA HIS A 9 2.58 -2.23 -10.52
C HIS A 9 3.35 -0.96 -10.10
N GLN A 10 3.42 -0.70 -8.78
CA GLN A 10 4.11 0.44 -8.20
C GLN A 10 5.34 -0.01 -7.42
N ASN A 11 6.41 0.76 -7.52
CA ASN A 11 7.66 0.45 -6.82
C ASN A 11 7.55 0.69 -5.31
N PRO A 12 8.32 -0.03 -4.48
CA PRO A 12 8.28 0.15 -3.03
C PRO A 12 8.62 1.58 -2.59
N THR A 13 9.51 2.27 -3.32
CA THR A 13 9.85 3.68 -3.08
C THR A 13 8.66 4.61 -3.34
N TRP A 14 7.84 4.33 -4.37
CA TRP A 14 6.65 5.12 -4.66
C TRP A 14 5.64 5.01 -3.52
N PHE A 15 5.43 3.79 -3.00
CA PHE A 15 4.59 3.58 -1.83
C PHE A 15 5.15 4.28 -0.58
N ALA A 16 6.46 4.26 -0.37
CA ALA A 16 7.06 5.00 0.73
C ALA A 16 6.75 6.49 0.62
N ASP A 17 7.05 7.11 -0.51
CA ASP A 17 6.97 8.56 -0.69
C ASP A 17 5.51 9.09 -0.75
N ASN A 18 4.63 8.35 -1.44
CA ASN A 18 3.25 8.80 -1.73
C ASN A 18 2.20 8.24 -0.77
N VAL A 19 2.52 7.18 -0.02
CA VAL A 19 1.56 6.48 0.85
C VAL A 19 2.05 6.41 2.28
N PHE A 20 3.21 5.81 2.55
CA PHE A 20 3.65 5.50 3.92
C PHE A 20 4.27 6.69 4.65
N GLN A 21 4.98 7.59 3.96
CA GLN A 21 5.62 8.78 4.51
C GLN A 21 4.71 10.01 4.51
N VAL A 22 3.55 9.94 3.86
CA VAL A 22 2.59 11.03 3.87
C VAL A 22 1.91 11.08 5.26
N PRO A 23 2.09 12.15 6.05
CA PRO A 23 1.63 12.19 7.46
C PRO A 23 0.11 12.04 7.60
N ARG A 24 -0.66 12.47 6.59
CA ARG A 24 -2.12 12.27 6.52
C ARG A 24 -2.48 10.79 6.45
N PHE A 25 -1.80 10.03 5.60
CA PHE A 25 -2.05 8.60 5.41
C PHE A 25 -1.41 7.78 6.50
N MET A 26 -0.25 8.19 7.01
CA MET A 26 0.43 7.53 8.12
C MET A 26 -0.48 7.38 9.33
N LYS A 27 -1.33 8.38 9.66
CA LYS A 27 -2.32 8.26 10.75
C LYS A 27 -3.45 7.26 10.46
N VAL A 28 -3.85 7.12 9.20
CA VAL A 28 -4.93 6.22 8.78
C VAL A 28 -4.41 4.78 8.67
N LEU A 29 -3.22 4.62 8.09
CA LEU A 29 -2.57 3.35 7.83
C LEU A 29 -2.00 2.72 9.10
N ARG A 30 -1.44 3.53 10.00
CA ARG A 30 -0.87 3.07 11.27
C ARG A 30 -1.97 2.52 12.17
N GLY A 31 -1.98 1.20 12.31
CA GLY A 31 -2.92 0.48 13.17
C GLY A 31 -4.21 0.03 12.49
N GLN A 32 -4.39 0.31 11.18
CA GLN A 32 -5.49 -0.27 10.39
C GLN A 32 -4.97 -1.23 9.33
N CYS A 33 -4.11 -0.77 8.41
CA CYS A 33 -3.75 -1.56 7.22
C CYS A 33 -2.25 -1.79 7.08
N VAL A 34 -1.42 -1.01 7.77
CA VAL A 34 0.05 -1.03 7.63
C VAL A 34 0.70 -1.10 8.99
N MET A 35 1.44 -2.18 9.23
CA MET A 35 2.35 -2.30 10.34
C MET A 35 3.71 -1.75 9.91
N TYR A 36 4.06 -0.61 10.50
CA TYR A 36 5.35 0.04 10.30
C TYR A 36 6.43 -0.75 11.04
N PRO A 37 7.62 -0.92 10.43
CA PRO A 37 8.73 -1.57 11.10
C PRO A 37 9.09 -0.81 12.38
N ARG A 38 9.08 -1.52 13.51
CA ARG A 38 9.64 -1.05 14.78
C ARG A 38 11.00 -1.71 15.00
N GLU A 39 11.72 -1.26 16.03
CA GLU A 39 12.96 -1.90 16.47
C GLU A 39 12.78 -3.43 16.55
N GLY A 40 13.51 -4.16 15.71
CA GLY A 40 13.45 -5.63 15.60
C GLY A 40 12.64 -6.21 14.43
N VAL A 41 11.79 -5.43 13.75
CA VAL A 41 10.98 -5.92 12.61
C VAL A 41 11.56 -5.42 11.28
N LYS A 42 12.13 -6.35 10.49
CA LYS A 42 12.67 -6.05 9.15
C LYS A 42 11.56 -5.97 8.11
N GLY A 43 10.89 -4.82 8.03
CA GLY A 43 10.08 -4.45 6.88
C GLY A 43 8.67 -3.98 7.21
N TYR A 44 8.06 -3.31 6.24
CA TYR A 44 6.65 -2.93 6.30
C TYR A 44 5.79 -4.16 6.01
N THR A 45 4.82 -4.41 6.88
CA THR A 45 3.78 -5.43 6.66
C THR A 45 2.47 -4.72 6.36
N CYS A 46 1.81 -5.08 5.27
CA CYS A 46 0.49 -4.54 4.94
C CYS A 46 -0.53 -5.66 4.92
N GLU A 47 -1.73 -5.36 5.41
CA GLU A 47 -2.88 -6.21 5.24
C GLU A 47 -3.51 -5.94 3.86
N PRO A 48 -3.49 -6.92 2.93
CA PRO A 48 -3.81 -6.67 1.53
C PRO A 48 -5.27 -6.26 1.28
N GLU A 49 -6.23 -6.73 2.09
CA GLU A 49 -7.64 -6.36 1.97
C GLU A 49 -7.89 -4.92 2.41
N ALA A 50 -7.51 -4.58 3.64
CA ALA A 50 -7.67 -3.24 4.19
C ALA A 50 -6.84 -2.20 3.42
N PHE A 51 -5.64 -2.57 2.95
CA PHE A 51 -4.85 -1.72 2.06
C PHE A 51 -5.50 -1.55 0.68
N GLY A 52 -6.21 -2.57 0.18
CA GLY A 52 -6.98 -2.50 -1.05
C GLY A 52 -8.13 -1.49 -0.99
N GLU A 53 -8.87 -1.48 0.11
CA GLU A 53 -9.91 -0.48 0.39
C GLU A 53 -9.32 0.94 0.45
N PHE A 54 -8.19 1.11 1.14
CA PHE A 54 -7.48 2.38 1.19
C PHE A 54 -7.06 2.86 -0.22
N MET A 55 -6.46 1.97 -1.01
CA MET A 55 -6.05 2.28 -2.38
C MET A 55 -7.24 2.65 -3.26
N LYS A 56 -8.39 1.95 -3.16
CA LYS A 56 -9.60 2.33 -3.90
C LYS A 56 -10.12 3.71 -3.53
N LYS A 57 -10.01 4.08 -2.25
CA LYS A 57 -10.54 5.35 -1.72
C LYS A 57 -9.66 6.55 -2.05
N TRP A 58 -8.34 6.40 -1.97
CA TRP A 58 -7.38 7.50 -2.14
C TRP A 58 -6.69 7.51 -3.51
N PHE A 59 -6.50 6.34 -4.10
CA PHE A 59 -5.84 6.13 -5.39
C PHE A 59 -6.72 5.26 -6.31
N PRO A 60 -7.96 5.70 -6.60
CA PRO A 60 -8.92 4.89 -7.36
C PRO A 60 -8.39 4.47 -8.73
N GLU A 61 -7.60 5.31 -9.40
CA GLU A 61 -6.99 4.99 -10.70
C GLU A 61 -5.97 3.86 -10.61
N ILE A 62 -5.10 3.89 -9.59
CA ILE A 62 -4.11 2.83 -9.36
C ILE A 62 -4.82 1.54 -8.92
N ALA A 63 -5.85 1.65 -8.08
CA ALA A 63 -6.65 0.51 -7.68
C ALA A 63 -7.44 -0.10 -8.84
N GLN A 64 -7.99 0.72 -9.74
CA GLN A 64 -8.66 0.24 -10.94
C GLN A 64 -7.68 -0.41 -11.92
N ASN A 65 -6.49 0.16 -12.10
CA ASN A 65 -5.44 -0.45 -12.92
C ASN A 65 -4.94 -1.76 -12.33
N ALA A 66 -4.84 -1.87 -11.01
CA ALA A 66 -4.55 -3.13 -10.32
C ALA A 66 -5.63 -4.21 -10.53
N ILE A 67 -6.90 -3.82 -10.63
CA ILE A 67 -8.01 -4.73 -10.92
C ILE A 67 -8.02 -5.12 -12.42
N LYS A 68 -7.67 -4.17 -13.31
CA LYS A 68 -7.60 -4.39 -14.76
C LYS A 68 -6.36 -5.17 -15.21
N GLY A 69 -5.27 -5.14 -14.45
CA GLY A 69 -4.02 -5.88 -14.71
C GLY A 69 -4.13 -7.40 -14.59
N GLY A 70 -5.32 -7.95 -14.30
CA GLY A 70 -5.62 -9.39 -14.32
C GLY A 70 -5.79 -10.00 -15.72
N LYS A 71 -5.50 -9.26 -16.79
CA LYS A 71 -5.44 -9.79 -18.16
C LYS A 71 -4.29 -9.09 -18.88
N PHE A 72 -3.22 -9.82 -19.15
CA PHE A 72 -2.63 -10.05 -20.49
C PHE A 72 -1.60 -11.19 -20.34
#